data_AF-A0A8F6NFW1-F1
#
_entry.id   AF-A0A8F6NFW1-F1
#
_cell.length_a   1.000
_cell.length_b   1.000
_cell.length_c   1.000
_cell.angle_alpha   90.00
_cell.angle_beta   90.00
_cell.angle_gamma   90.00
#
_symmetry.space_group_name_H-M   'P 1'
#
loop_
_entity.id
_entity.type
_entity.pdbx_description
1 polymer ?
#
loop_
_entity_poly.entity_id
_entity_poly.type
_entity_poly.pdbx_seq_one_letter_code
_entity_poly.pdbx_strand_id
1 'polypeptide(L)' 'MRKPNVKPVLLSAEQMQAIRNIQERERQRSDLGVAPTVHQIARGLMAKALASQASEDA' A
#
# COMPACT_ATOMS: atom_id res chain seq x y z
N MET A 1 18.04 -0.79 13.14
CA MET A 1 16.85 -1.19 12.35
C MET A 1 17.14 -2.48 11.60
N ARG A 2 16.45 -3.59 11.90
CA ARG A 2 16.48 -4.77 11.02
C ARG A 2 15.83 -4.37 9.69
N LYS A 3 16.57 -4.47 8.58
CA LYS A 3 15.97 -4.27 7.24
C LYS A 3 14.90 -5.35 7.09
N PRO A 4 13.61 -5.01 6.93
CA PRO A 4 12.64 -6.01 6.54
C PRO A 4 13.13 -6.59 5.21
N ASN A 5 13.18 -7.92 5.11
CA ASN A 5 13.71 -8.65 3.95
C ASN A 5 12.73 -8.52 2.76
N VAL A 6 12.56 -7.30 2.27
CA VAL A 6 11.63 -6.96 1.20
C VAL A 6 12.38 -6.93 -0.13
N LYS A 7 11.80 -7.58 -1.13
CA LYS A 7 12.29 -7.47 -2.52
C LYS A 7 11.56 -6.31 -3.21
N PRO A 8 12.28 -5.45 -3.95
CA PRO A 8 11.64 -4.37 -4.70
C PRO A 8 10.79 -4.93 -5.85
N VAL A 9 9.65 -4.31 -6.09
CA VAL A 9 8.75 -4.60 -7.22
C VAL A 9 8.55 -3.30 -7.98
N LEU A 10 8.70 -3.34 -9.30
CA LEU A 10 8.45 -2.19 -10.16
C LEU A 10 6.95 -1.97 -10.31
N LEU A 11 6.54 -0.71 -10.21
CA LEU A 11 5.17 -0.27 -10.41
C LEU A 11 5.12 0.71 -11.57
N SER A 12 4.02 0.71 -12.32
CA SER A 12 3.79 1.71 -13.35
C SER A 12 3.57 3.10 -12.73
N ALA A 13 3.73 4.15 -13.55
CA ALA A 13 3.48 5.52 -13.12
C ALA A 13 2.02 5.70 -12.62
N GLU A 14 1.06 5.09 -13.31
CA GLU A 14 -0.36 5.11 -12.95
C GLU A 14 -0.62 4.44 -11.60
N GLN A 15 -0.01 3.27 -11.36
CA GLN A 15 -0.10 2.57 -10.08
C GLN A 15 0.49 3.42 -8.94
N MET A 16 1.63 4.07 -9.18
CA MET A 16 2.24 4.98 -8.23
C MET A 16 1.35 6.19 -7.94
N GLN A 17 0.69 6.76 -8.95
CA GLN A 17 -0.23 7.87 -8.77
C GLN A 17 -1.46 7.45 -7.95
N ALA A 18 -2.02 6.26 -8.21
CA ALA A 18 -3.12 5.73 -7.43
C ALA A 18 -2.76 5.57 -5.94
N ILE A 19 -1.54 5.09 -5.64
CA ILE A 19 -1.04 4.97 -4.26
C ILE A 19 -0.89 6.35 -3.60
N ARG A 20 -0.38 7.36 -4.32
CA ARG A 20 -0.29 8.74 -3.81
C ARG A 20 -1.67 9.34 -3.50
N ASN A 21 -2.65 9.09 -4.35
CA ASN A 21 -4.02 9.55 -4.13
C ASN A 21 -4.65 8.88 -2.89
N ILE A 22 -4.28 7.63 -2.57
CA ILE A 22 -4.67 7.00 -1.30
C ILE A 22 -4.00 7.70 -0.12
N GLN A 23 -2.69 7.93 -0.20
CA GLN A 23 -1.94 8.60 0.86
C GLN A 23 -2.51 9.98 1.20
N GLU A 24 -2.88 10.75 0.18
CA GLU A 24 -3.46 12.09 0.35
C GLU A 24 -4.83 12.04 1.03
N ARG A 25 -5.69 11.08 0.62
CA ARG A 25 -6.99 10.87 1.28
C ARG A 25 -6.84 10.49 2.75
N GLU A 26 -5.86 9.66 3.10
CA GLU A 26 -5.58 9.30 4.49
C GLU A 26 -5.04 10.50 5.29
N ARG A 27 -4.20 11.34 4.68
CA ARG A 27 -3.71 12.57 5.30
C ARG A 27 -4.85 13.53 5.65
N GLN A 28 -5.78 13.72 4.71
CA GLN A 28 -6.94 14.60 4.89
C GLN A 28 -7.95 14.07 5.93
N ARG A 29 -8.04 12.75 6.09
CA ARG A 29 -8.88 12.09 7.09
C ARG A 29 -8.26 12.10 8.49
N SER A 30 -6.97 12.35 8.61
CA SER A 30 -6.28 12.37 9.89
C SER A 30 -6.38 13.76 10.51
N ASP A 31 -6.97 13.85 11.70
CA ASP A 31 -7.02 15.09 12.50
C ASP A 31 -5.61 15.62 12.86
N LEU A 32 -4.60 14.76 12.79
CA LEU A 32 -3.19 15.09 13.02
C LEU A 32 -2.38 15.24 11.72
N GLY A 33 -3.03 15.10 10.55
CA GLY A 33 -2.38 15.17 9.24
C GLY A 33 -1.40 14.02 8.96
N VAL A 34 -1.55 12.88 9.64
CA VAL A 34 -0.66 11.73 9.52
C VAL A 34 -1.23 10.75 8.49
N ALA A 35 -0.37 10.27 7.57
CA ALA A 35 -0.73 9.27 6.59
C ALA A 35 0.30 8.12 6.57
N PRO A 36 -0.12 6.89 6.24
CA PRO A 36 0.81 5.80 6.01
C PRO A 36 1.75 6.13 4.83
N THR A 37 2.95 5.56 4.86
CA THR A 37 3.91 5.71 3.76
C THR A 37 3.44 4.96 2.52
N VAL A 38 3.88 5.40 1.34
CA VAL A 38 3.66 4.72 0.05
C VAL A 38 3.95 3.21 0.15
N HIS A 39 5.06 2.82 0.81
CA HIS A 39 5.43 1.43 0.97
C HIS A 39 4.46 0.62 1.84
N GLN A 40 3.92 1.23 2.91
CA GLN A 40 2.90 0.59 3.75
C GLN A 40 1.59 0.41 3.00
N ILE A 41 1.17 1.42 2.24
CA ILE A 41 -0.03 1.35 1.41
C ILE A 41 0.12 0.25 0.36
N ALA A 42 1.22 0.24 -0.40
CA ALA A 42 1.48 -0.75 -1.44
C ALA A 42 1.46 -2.19 -0.89
N ARG A 43 2.17 -2.45 0.22
CA ARG A 43 2.16 -3.78 0.86
C ARG A 43 0.78 -4.16 1.37
N GLY A 44 0.05 -3.22 1.97
CA GLY A 44 -1.30 -3.46 2.47
C GLY A 44 -2.28 -3.82 1.35
N LEU A 45 -2.20 -3.12 0.22
CA LEU A 45 -3.00 -3.43 -0.98
C LEU A 45 -2.66 -4.82 -1.52
N MET A 46 -1.37 -5.15 -1.66
CA MET A 46 -0.95 -6.46 -2.15
C MET A 46 -1.39 -7.59 -1.21
N ALA A 47 -1.22 -7.42 0.10
CA ALA A 47 -1.63 -8.41 1.09
C ALA A 47 -3.15 -8.67 1.03
N LYS A 48 -3.96 -7.61 0.90
CA LYS A 48 -5.42 -7.73 0.73
C LYS A 48 -5.78 -8.49 -0.54
N ALA A 49 -5.20 -8.11 -1.68
CA ALA A 49 -5.46 -8.77 -2.95
C ALA A 49 -5.09 -10.25 -2.92
N LEU A 50 -3.91 -10.60 -2.39
CA LEU A 50 -3.48 -11.99 -2.25
C LEU A 50 -4.37 -12.80 -1.30
N ALA A 51 -4.81 -12.20 -0.19
CA ALA A 51 -5.74 -12.85 0.74
C ALA A 51 -7.10 -13.13 0.09
N SER A 52 -7.61 -12.19 -0.70
CA SER A 52 -8.89 -12.36 -1.43
C SER A 52 -8.83 -13.46 -2.48
N GLN A 53 -7.71 -13.60 -3.20
CA GLN A 53 -7.54 -14.69 -4.17
C GLN A 53 -7.37 -16.05 -3.47
N ALA A 54 -6.64 -16.11 -2.36
CA ALA A 54 -6.48 -17.35 -1.60
C ALA A 54 -7.80 -17.88 -1.00
N SER A 55 -8.80 -17.01 -0.78
CA SER A 55 -10.13 -17.40 -0.31
C SER A 55 -11.10 -17.83 -1.43
N GLU A 56 -10.79 -17.54 -2.70
CA GLU A 56 -11.62 -17.97 -3.85
C GLU A 56 -11.23 -19.37 -4.35
N ASP A 57 -10.01 -19.83 -4.04
CA ASP A 57 -9.47 -21.14 -4.43
C ASP A 57 -9.66 -22.24 -3.35
N ALA A 58 -10.44 -21.97 -2.29
CA ALA A 58 -10.69 -22.89 -1.16
C ALA A 58 -12.17 -23.30 -1.07
#